data_AF-A0A2P1G4P1-F1
#
_entry.id   AF-A0A2P1G4P1-F1
#
_cell.length_a   1.000
_cell.length_b   1.000
_cell.length_c   1.000
_cell.angle_alpha   90.00
_cell.angle_beta   90.00
_cell.angle_gamma   90.00
#
_symmetry.space_group_name_H-M   'P 1'
#
loop_
_entity.id
_entity.type
_entity.pdbx_description
1 polymer ?
#
loop_
_entity_poly.entity_id
_entity_poly.type
_entity_poly.pdbx_seq_one_letter_code
_entity_poly.pdbx_strand_id
1 'polypeptide(L)'
;MRSNKKAIILALIMCLSIFMSFGQAVVKAGPSIDFGTKTKEVIFMVDRSMATGKERLAEIKNEINELSEKLIESDSNISVSLIYFNGRAETLVEKVKDAALIKNAKTPEFALGFSNPIAAIEKARAIEKADKNYLVLYTSSYPAIGPIRADGPYTSRDHFYFRNANALKNTADELGSDYDLITVLDMARLNNKDYAFTKQLYTELSKKTYLNGDSKGILDYVHGSTAIDEVSEDKKPIVFVPGIAGSELYSIDEKYVSDEERKTGMISSDKEFIGKRIWIPLGYGKSELSELLNIKNNAYGLQEGDLRYAKLITRHTGPAASYTLLIDALIKHFPDRPVYLFSYDWRKSNEITSEKLDAFIDSINEGGKLKVDLIAHSMGGLVSSHYLAKHDDKVDKYISFGTPYEGAPHAYNEMTNGNILGGIADFFLNNFLNIDSKVVQDYDGLLELYPTKKMLDKYPYQVVMNQKQLDSELLKNNFVTYDSLVNKLHLTFASRSLGSDDVQEQMQAYLGSERFTEFLRRAQAYRAMGSMDESVYMLHRPNSMFIVGEGMDTQVSGYYTENVSGLSKVKKLMTKEGDGLVPLYSATMGMELDDMPEELRSKFKVVNGNHMGILMDAKCLDMMCHFLLGR
;
A
#
# COMPACT_ATOMS: atom_id res chain seq x y z
N MET A 1 14.87 -21.91 59.80
CA MET A 1 14.80 -22.94 58.73
C MET A 1 13.86 -22.41 57.65
N ARG A 2 14.37 -21.79 56.59
CA ARG A 2 15.03 -22.38 55.39
C ARG A 2 14.04 -23.01 54.40
N SER A 3 14.16 -22.50 53.18
CA SER A 3 13.79 -23.03 51.86
C SER A 3 12.31 -23.13 51.47
N ASN A 4 11.85 -22.11 50.74
CA ASN A 4 11.15 -22.33 49.48
C ASN A 4 11.45 -21.19 48.47
N LYS A 5 12.76 -20.98 48.21
CA LYS A 5 13.34 -20.12 47.17
C LYS A 5 14.14 -20.93 46.13
N LYS A 6 13.72 -22.16 45.80
CA LYS A 6 14.48 -23.06 44.89
C LYS A 6 13.65 -23.81 43.83
N ALA A 7 12.41 -23.41 43.56
CA ALA A 7 11.63 -23.99 42.45
C ALA A 7 11.54 -23.10 41.20
N ILE A 8 12.00 -21.84 41.26
CA ILE A 8 11.93 -20.88 40.13
C ILE A 8 13.30 -20.67 39.46
N ILE A 9 14.39 -21.23 40.01
CA ILE A 9 15.76 -21.11 39.47
C ILE A 9 16.15 -22.31 38.58
N LEU A 10 15.34 -23.36 38.47
CA LEU A 10 15.68 -24.56 37.69
C LEU A 10 15.10 -24.59 36.26
N ALA A 11 14.19 -23.67 35.91
CA ALA A 11 13.70 -23.51 34.53
C ALA A 11 14.52 -22.50 33.70
N LEU A 12 15.40 -21.71 34.34
CA LEU A 12 16.21 -20.67 33.71
C LEU A 12 17.67 -21.06 33.43
N ILE A 13 18.07 -22.31 33.73
CA ILE A 13 19.45 -22.81 33.54
C ILE A 13 19.54 -23.96 32.51
N MET A 14 18.43 -24.42 31.93
CA MET A 14 18.42 -25.56 30.99
C MET A 14 18.16 -25.22 29.51
N CYS A 15 18.35 -23.96 29.08
CA CYS A 15 18.34 -23.59 27.66
C CYS A 15 19.64 -22.90 27.19
N LEU A 16 20.76 -23.16 27.89
CA LEU A 16 22.06 -22.56 27.60
C LEU A 16 23.15 -23.64 27.57
N SER A 17 23.06 -24.58 26.62
CA SER A 17 24.19 -25.45 26.23
C SER A 17 23.85 -26.38 25.05
N ILE A 18 23.64 -25.85 23.84
CA ILE A 18 23.95 -26.59 22.60
C ILE A 18 24.50 -25.59 21.57
N PHE A 19 25.79 -25.30 21.67
CA PHE A 19 26.64 -24.93 20.52
C PHE A 19 28.11 -25.04 20.95
N MET A 20 28.62 -26.27 20.98
CA MET A 20 30.05 -26.56 20.80
C MET A 20 30.22 -28.02 20.34
N SER A 21 30.50 -28.21 19.06
CA SER A 21 31.68 -28.97 18.62
C SER A 21 31.87 -28.79 17.10
N PHE A 22 32.92 -28.10 16.68
CA PHE A 22 33.81 -28.57 15.62
C PHE A 22 35.16 -27.84 15.71
N GLY A 23 36.21 -28.62 15.95
CA GLY A 23 37.55 -28.45 15.38
C GLY A 23 38.46 -27.33 15.87
N GLN A 24 39.47 -27.70 16.67
CA GLN A 24 40.67 -26.89 16.91
C GLN A 24 41.51 -26.74 15.64
N ALA A 25 41.97 -25.51 15.36
CA ALA A 25 43.23 -25.25 14.68
C ALA A 25 43.96 -24.13 15.44
N VAL A 26 45.12 -24.46 15.99
CA VAL A 26 46.01 -23.56 16.73
C VAL A 26 46.75 -22.66 15.73
N VAL A 27 46.61 -21.35 15.85
CA VAL A 27 47.50 -20.37 15.20
C VAL A 27 48.21 -19.57 16.30
N LYS A 28 49.55 -19.61 16.26
CA LYS A 28 50.45 -18.84 17.14
C LYS A 28 50.28 -17.34 16.89
N ALA A 29 50.22 -16.57 17.98
CA ALA A 29 50.27 -15.11 17.94
C ALA A 29 51.60 -14.61 17.33
N GLY A 30 51.50 -13.84 16.24
CA GLY A 30 52.53 -12.92 15.78
C GLY A 30 52.42 -11.56 16.50
N PRO A 31 53.41 -10.68 16.38
CA PRO A 31 53.47 -9.43 17.13
C PRO A 31 52.31 -8.51 16.76
N SER A 32 51.74 -7.84 17.77
CA SER A 32 50.71 -6.82 17.62
C SER A 32 51.20 -5.69 16.72
N ILE A 33 50.60 -5.56 15.54
CA ILE A 33 50.71 -4.35 14.72
C ILE A 33 49.73 -3.35 15.31
N ASP A 34 50.26 -2.26 15.88
CA ASP A 34 49.51 -1.08 16.28
C ASP A 34 49.02 -0.35 15.02
N PHE A 35 47.77 -0.59 14.65
CA PHE A 35 47.06 0.25 13.71
C PHE A 35 46.43 1.37 14.53
N GLY A 36 47.07 2.55 14.56
CA GLY A 36 46.56 3.72 15.27
C GLY A 36 45.06 3.89 15.07
N THR A 37 44.30 3.78 16.16
CA THR A 37 42.84 3.78 16.13
C THR A 37 42.33 5.18 15.75
N LYS A 38 41.74 5.30 14.56
CA LYS A 38 41.16 6.57 14.09
C LYS A 38 40.03 7.02 15.03
N THR A 39 40.13 8.26 15.48
CA THR A 39 39.15 8.90 16.36
C THR A 39 37.90 9.30 15.57
N LYS A 40 36.73 9.18 16.19
CA LYS A 40 35.45 9.58 15.60
C LYS A 40 34.74 10.56 16.51
N GLU A 41 34.11 11.57 15.93
CA GLU A 41 33.27 12.52 16.66
C GLU A 41 31.86 12.51 16.10
N VAL A 42 30.84 12.35 16.95
CA VAL A 42 29.43 12.47 16.57
C VAL A 42 28.86 13.75 17.19
N ILE A 43 28.44 14.69 16.34
CA ILE A 43 27.95 16.00 16.76
C ILE A 43 26.45 16.06 16.49
N PHE A 44 25.65 15.93 17.56
CA PHE A 44 24.21 16.11 17.49
C PHE A 44 23.86 17.59 17.42
N MET A 45 23.18 18.00 16.35
CA MET A 45 22.72 19.38 16.14
C MET A 45 21.19 19.38 16.17
N VAL A 46 20.60 19.96 17.22
CA VAL A 46 19.16 19.92 17.45
C VAL A 46 18.53 21.28 17.16
N ASP A 47 17.61 21.30 16.20
CA ASP A 47 16.78 22.47 15.90
C ASP A 47 15.75 22.67 17.01
N ARG A 48 15.90 23.76 17.76
CA ARG A 48 14.96 24.25 18.77
C ARG A 48 14.16 25.47 18.29
N SER A 49 14.05 25.67 16.99
CA SER A 49 13.15 26.66 16.40
C SER A 49 11.69 26.29 16.68
N MET A 50 10.79 27.26 16.49
CA MET A 50 9.36 27.09 16.73
C MET A 50 8.71 25.95 15.92
N ALA A 51 9.38 25.46 14.87
CA ALA A 51 8.90 24.36 14.03
C ALA A 51 8.86 23.02 14.80
N THR A 52 9.88 22.68 15.57
CA THR A 52 10.04 21.37 16.22
C THR A 52 8.97 21.10 17.28
N GLY A 53 8.56 22.11 18.04
CA GLY A 53 7.58 21.95 19.12
C GLY A 53 8.13 21.28 20.39
N LYS A 54 7.43 21.47 21.51
CA LYS A 54 7.91 21.06 22.84
C LYS A 54 7.97 19.54 23.03
N GLU A 55 6.94 18.81 22.61
CA GLU A 55 6.85 17.36 22.77
C GLU A 55 7.95 16.65 21.98
N ARG A 56 8.12 17.01 20.71
CA ARG A 56 9.17 16.45 19.86
C ARG A 56 10.58 16.75 20.37
N LEU A 57 10.83 17.95 20.90
CA LEU A 57 12.13 18.24 21.53
C LEU A 57 12.45 17.29 22.68
N ALA A 58 11.44 16.85 23.46
CA ALA A 58 11.64 15.87 24.51
C ALA A 58 11.93 14.46 23.94
N GLU A 59 11.26 14.09 22.84
CA GLU A 59 11.53 12.82 22.14
C GLU A 59 12.93 12.79 21.54
N ILE A 60 13.35 13.83 20.81
CA ILE A 60 14.70 13.97 20.25
C ILE A 60 15.74 13.88 21.36
N LYS A 61 15.47 14.47 22.53
CA LYS A 61 16.37 14.36 23.69
C LYS A 61 16.52 12.90 24.14
N ASN A 62 15.43 12.13 24.18
CA ASN A 62 15.48 10.71 24.53
C ASN A 62 16.25 9.90 23.47
N GLU A 63 15.97 10.13 22.18
CA GLU A 63 16.67 9.49 21.06
C GLU A 63 18.18 9.73 21.12
N ILE A 64 18.59 10.99 21.36
CA ILE A 64 20.01 11.36 21.48
C ILE A 64 20.66 10.71 22.70
N ASN A 65 19.96 10.64 23.84
CA ASN A 65 20.52 9.99 25.03
C ASN A 65 20.79 8.51 24.77
N GLU A 66 19.80 7.77 24.23
CA GLU A 66 19.94 6.35 23.93
C GLU A 66 21.02 6.10 22.87
N LEU A 67 21.07 6.93 21.83
CA LEU A 67 22.07 6.81 20.78
C LEU A 67 23.48 7.14 21.28
N SER A 68 23.62 8.14 22.16
CA SER A 68 24.91 8.49 22.77
C SER A 68 25.45 7.37 23.65
N GLU A 69 24.59 6.74 24.46
CA GLU A 69 24.95 5.57 25.26
C GLU A 69 25.48 4.45 24.36
N LYS A 70 24.73 4.07 23.32
CA LYS A 70 25.12 3.01 22.38
C LYS A 70 26.42 3.31 21.62
N LEU A 71 26.60 4.54 21.14
CA LEU A 71 27.81 4.94 20.39
C LEU A 71 29.07 4.86 21.26
N ILE A 72 29.00 5.34 22.49
CA ILE A 72 30.14 5.35 23.41
C ILE A 72 30.46 3.94 23.92
N GLU A 73 29.45 3.11 24.19
CA GLU A 73 29.63 1.73 24.64
C GLU A 73 30.23 0.82 23.56
N SER A 74 29.91 1.08 22.29
CA SER A 74 30.29 0.22 21.16
C SER A 74 31.68 0.54 20.59
N ASP A 75 32.18 1.77 20.73
CA ASP A 75 33.51 2.17 20.26
C ASP A 75 34.12 3.24 21.16
N SER A 76 35.17 2.85 21.90
CA SER A 76 35.89 3.74 22.82
C SER A 76 36.60 4.92 22.13
N ASN A 77 36.70 4.92 20.80
CA ASN A 77 37.26 6.02 20.01
C ASN A 77 36.21 7.04 19.56
N ILE A 78 34.93 6.79 19.82
CA ILE A 78 33.85 7.75 19.59
C ILE A 78 33.77 8.72 20.79
N SER A 79 33.73 10.00 20.48
CA SER A 79 33.24 11.04 21.38
C SER A 79 31.99 11.69 20.79
N VAL A 80 31.18 12.29 21.67
CA VAL A 80 29.89 12.88 21.33
C VAL A 80 29.84 14.34 21.76
N SER A 81 29.26 15.18 20.92
CA SER A 81 28.93 16.58 21.22
C SER A 81 27.45 16.86 20.99
N LEU A 82 26.92 17.86 21.69
CA LEU A 82 25.54 18.29 21.59
C LEU A 82 25.46 19.80 21.38
N ILE A 83 24.87 20.20 20.26
CA ILE A 83 24.62 21.58 19.87
C ILE A 83 23.11 21.78 19.75
N TYR A 84 22.61 22.84 20.37
CA TYR A 84 21.24 23.31 20.15
C TYR A 84 21.27 24.58 19.33
N PHE A 85 20.40 24.67 18.33
CA PHE A 85 20.36 25.85 17.46
C PHE A 85 18.93 26.31 17.17
N ASN A 86 18.82 27.61 16.92
CA ASN A 86 17.66 28.26 16.30
C ASN A 86 18.24 29.35 15.41
N GLY A 87 18.08 30.64 15.72
CA GLY A 87 18.81 31.71 15.03
C GLY A 87 20.30 31.78 15.39
N ARG A 88 20.71 31.19 16.51
CA ARG A 88 22.11 31.00 16.91
C ARG A 88 22.33 29.56 17.35
N ALA A 89 23.58 29.10 17.32
CA ALA A 89 23.98 27.77 17.78
C ALA A 89 24.77 27.85 19.09
N GLU A 90 24.53 26.90 19.98
CA GLU A 90 25.12 26.83 21.32
C GLU A 90 25.56 25.39 21.60
N THR A 91 26.83 25.20 21.94
CA THR A 91 27.37 23.89 22.35
C THR A 91 27.01 23.67 23.81
N LEU A 92 26.22 22.63 24.10
CA LEU A 92 25.83 22.26 25.46
C LEU A 92 26.79 21.26 26.07
N VAL A 93 27.30 20.35 25.23
CA VAL A 93 28.26 19.32 25.61
C VAL A 93 29.25 19.18 24.46
N GLU A 94 30.53 19.05 24.78
CA GLU A 94 31.61 19.00 23.79
C GLU A 94 32.51 17.80 24.07
N LYS A 95 32.65 16.94 23.06
CA LYS A 95 33.64 15.86 22.95
C LYS A 95 33.70 14.93 24.17
N VAL A 96 32.54 14.50 24.66
CA VAL A 96 32.45 13.62 25.84
C VAL A 96 32.46 12.15 25.45
N LYS A 97 33.02 11.33 26.35
CA LYS A 97 32.94 9.85 26.31
C LYS A 97 32.10 9.29 27.45
N ASP A 98 31.28 10.12 28.07
CA ASP A 98 30.34 9.74 29.11
C ASP A 98 28.95 10.26 28.73
N ALA A 99 28.07 9.34 28.35
CA ALA A 99 26.71 9.65 27.93
C ALA A 99 25.89 10.31 29.05
N ALA A 100 26.27 10.15 30.33
CA ALA A 100 25.60 10.82 31.44
C ALA A 100 25.72 12.35 31.33
N LEU A 101 26.79 12.87 30.73
CA LEU A 101 26.96 14.32 30.52
C LEU A 101 25.97 14.87 29.47
N ILE A 102 25.63 14.07 28.46
CA ILE A 102 24.58 14.41 27.47
C ILE A 102 23.20 14.40 28.15
N LYS A 103 22.91 13.35 28.91
CA LYS A 103 21.65 13.19 29.63
C LYS A 103 21.37 14.33 30.62
N ASN A 104 22.42 14.77 31.32
CA ASN A 104 22.35 15.83 32.32
C ASN A 104 22.48 17.25 31.74
N ALA A 105 22.71 17.39 30.43
CA ALA A 105 22.82 18.69 29.79
C ALA A 105 21.53 19.50 30.00
N LYS A 106 21.67 20.75 30.44
CA LYS A 106 20.55 21.66 30.68
C LYS A 106 19.93 22.07 29.34
N THR A 107 18.89 21.35 28.94
CA THR A 107 18.17 21.60 27.69
C THR A 107 17.17 22.75 27.86
N PRO A 108 17.07 23.68 26.89
CA PRO A 108 16.06 24.73 26.89
C PRO A 108 14.63 24.15 26.92
N GLU A 109 13.76 24.70 27.76
CA GLU A 109 12.39 24.17 27.97
C GLU A 109 11.36 24.60 26.92
N PHE A 110 11.74 25.50 26.01
CA PHE A 110 10.86 26.03 24.98
C PHE A 110 11.57 26.19 23.64
N ALA A 111 10.80 25.98 22.57
CA ALA A 111 11.18 26.27 21.20
C ALA A 111 10.94 27.74 20.87
N LEU A 112 11.93 28.46 20.37
CA LEU A 112 11.81 29.88 19.99
C LEU A 112 12.68 30.22 18.78
N GLY A 113 12.20 31.19 17.99
CA GLY A 113 12.91 31.68 16.82
C GLY A 113 12.80 30.78 15.59
N PHE A 114 13.60 31.10 14.59
CA PHE A 114 13.62 30.45 13.27
C PHE A 114 14.84 29.54 13.13
N SER A 115 14.76 28.55 12.23
CA SER A 115 15.84 27.60 11.99
C SER A 115 17.03 28.24 11.25
N ASN A 116 18.25 28.06 11.78
CA ASN A 116 19.53 28.46 11.17
C ASN A 116 20.54 27.29 11.19
N PRO A 117 20.34 26.26 10.35
CA PRO A 117 21.23 25.09 10.32
C PRO A 117 22.68 25.45 9.92
N ILE A 118 22.90 26.56 9.20
CA ILE A 118 24.25 27.05 8.86
C ILE A 118 25.03 27.37 10.14
N ALA A 119 24.40 28.08 11.08
CA ALA A 119 25.05 28.40 12.36
C ALA A 119 25.40 27.14 13.15
N ALA A 120 24.59 26.08 13.05
CA ALA A 120 24.87 24.80 13.69
C ALA A 120 26.08 24.11 13.08
N ILE A 121 26.15 24.04 11.74
CA ILE A 121 27.28 23.45 11.01
C ILE A 121 28.58 24.20 11.31
N GLU A 122 28.57 25.54 11.26
CA GLU A 122 29.75 26.34 11.59
C GLU A 122 30.19 26.16 13.05
N LYS A 123 29.24 26.02 13.98
CA LYS A 123 29.55 25.73 15.37
C LYS A 123 30.13 24.33 15.55
N ALA A 124 29.64 23.34 14.81
CA ALA A 124 30.17 21.99 14.80
C ALA A 124 31.60 21.93 14.24
N ARG A 125 31.88 22.68 13.15
CA ARG A 125 33.22 22.79 12.56
C ARG A 125 34.26 23.43 13.48
N ALA A 126 33.81 24.21 14.46
CA ALA A 126 34.67 24.82 15.46
C ALA A 126 35.07 23.88 16.61
N ILE A 127 34.41 22.72 16.74
CA ILE A 127 34.81 21.67 17.70
C ILE A 127 36.11 21.03 17.20
N GLU A 128 37.00 20.68 18.12
CA GLU A 128 38.28 20.05 17.78
C GLU A 128 38.09 18.77 16.95
N LYS A 129 38.53 18.84 15.70
CA LYS A 129 38.34 17.82 14.66
C LYS A 129 38.88 16.44 15.05
N ALA A 130 38.08 15.40 14.85
CA ALA A 130 38.51 13.99 14.86
C ALA A 130 38.88 13.50 13.45
N ASP A 131 39.44 12.29 13.33
CA ASP A 131 39.76 11.70 12.02
C ASP A 131 38.53 11.55 11.11
N LYS A 132 37.37 11.29 11.71
CA LYS A 132 36.06 11.31 11.03
C LYS A 132 34.99 11.94 11.91
N ASN A 133 34.18 12.83 11.35
CA ASN A 133 33.19 13.62 12.08
C ASN A 133 31.81 13.40 11.46
N TYR A 134 30.81 13.05 12.27
CA TYR A 134 29.43 12.81 11.85
C TYR A 134 28.55 13.93 12.40
N LEU A 135 28.03 14.76 11.51
CA LEU A 135 27.14 15.87 11.86
C LEU A 135 25.70 15.36 11.77
N VAL A 136 25.04 15.11 12.90
CA VAL A 136 23.67 14.58 12.94
C VAL A 136 22.69 15.72 13.20
N LEU A 137 22.08 16.22 12.13
CA LEU A 137 21.16 17.35 12.14
C LEU A 137 19.72 16.90 12.36
N TYR A 138 19.15 17.16 13.53
CA TYR A 138 17.72 17.03 13.80
C TYR A 138 17.03 18.34 13.46
N THR A 139 16.16 18.34 12.46
CA THR A 139 15.43 19.54 12.03
C THR A 139 14.01 19.24 11.58
N SER A 140 13.13 20.21 11.80
CA SER A 140 11.72 20.15 11.41
C SER A 140 11.33 21.18 10.35
N SER A 141 12.31 21.88 9.78
CA SER A 141 12.06 23.02 8.89
C SER A 141 13.20 23.28 7.91
N TYR A 142 12.87 23.95 6.82
CA TYR A 142 13.81 24.63 5.92
C TYR A 142 14.59 25.75 6.65
N PRO A 143 15.77 26.15 6.14
CA PRO A 143 16.55 27.26 6.70
C PRO A 143 15.82 28.59 6.49
N ALA A 144 15.22 29.12 7.55
CA ALA A 144 14.42 30.34 7.49
C ALA A 144 15.26 31.62 7.72
N ILE A 145 16.43 31.50 8.35
CA ILE A 145 17.35 32.61 8.60
C ILE A 145 18.81 32.17 8.42
N GLY A 146 19.73 33.13 8.37
CA GLY A 146 21.16 32.92 8.11
C GLY A 146 21.62 33.66 6.85
N PRO A 147 22.86 33.43 6.40
CA PRO A 147 23.37 33.95 5.14
C PRO A 147 22.46 33.57 3.97
N ILE A 148 22.41 34.45 2.95
CA ILE A 148 21.62 34.24 1.74
C ILE A 148 22.54 34.29 0.51
N ARG A 149 22.29 33.40 -0.46
CA ARG A 149 23.04 33.31 -1.71
C ARG A 149 22.11 33.12 -2.89
N ALA A 150 22.34 33.86 -3.97
CA ALA A 150 21.55 33.72 -5.19
C ALA A 150 22.11 32.61 -6.11
N ASP A 151 23.40 32.31 -5.97
CA ASP A 151 24.10 31.24 -6.68
C ASP A 151 23.85 29.89 -5.98
N GLY A 152 23.22 28.97 -6.70
CA GLY A 152 22.90 27.63 -6.25
C GLY A 152 21.79 26.99 -7.07
N PRO A 153 21.42 25.73 -6.77
CA PRO A 153 20.46 24.98 -7.57
C PRO A 153 19.01 25.44 -7.38
N TYR A 154 18.70 26.11 -6.27
CA TYR A 154 17.33 26.53 -5.95
C TYR A 154 17.07 27.97 -6.40
N THR A 155 15.82 28.23 -6.77
CA THR A 155 15.34 29.52 -7.29
C THR A 155 14.09 29.98 -6.53
N SER A 156 13.65 31.22 -6.80
CA SER A 156 12.41 31.75 -6.21
C SER A 156 11.15 30.98 -6.60
N ARG A 157 11.20 30.15 -7.65
CA ARG A 157 10.10 29.27 -8.04
C ARG A 157 9.94 28.12 -7.04
N ASP A 158 11.05 27.57 -6.58
CA ASP A 158 11.08 26.42 -5.69
C ASP A 158 10.55 26.82 -4.30
N HIS A 159 11.10 27.89 -3.72
CA HIS A 159 10.70 28.32 -2.38
C HIS A 159 11.04 29.79 -2.09
N PHE A 160 10.30 30.42 -1.18
CA PHE A 160 10.57 31.81 -0.79
C PHE A 160 11.97 31.96 -0.17
N TYR A 161 12.40 30.97 0.63
CA TYR A 161 13.70 30.92 1.29
C TYR A 161 14.81 30.24 0.46
N PHE A 162 14.67 30.18 -0.87
CA PHE A 162 15.65 29.52 -1.75
C PHE A 162 17.09 30.03 -1.56
N ARG A 163 17.26 31.32 -1.24
CA ARG A 163 18.60 31.88 -1.04
C ARG A 163 19.28 31.39 0.24
N ASN A 164 18.51 31.16 1.30
CA ASN A 164 19.01 30.54 2.53
C ASN A 164 19.38 29.08 2.29
N ALA A 165 18.59 28.37 1.49
CA ALA A 165 18.86 27.00 1.08
C ALA A 165 20.12 26.87 0.22
N ASN A 166 20.31 27.77 -0.75
CA ASN A 166 21.56 27.81 -1.55
C ASN A 166 22.78 28.07 -0.67
N ALA A 167 22.68 28.99 0.31
CA ALA A 167 23.76 29.22 1.26
C ALA A 167 24.05 27.98 2.13
N LEU A 168 23.01 27.26 2.58
CA LEU A 168 23.16 26.02 3.33
C LEU A 168 23.79 24.91 2.48
N LYS A 169 23.35 24.75 1.24
CA LYS A 169 23.90 23.77 0.31
C LYS A 169 25.38 24.01 0.05
N ASN A 170 25.79 25.26 -0.20
CA ASN A 170 27.19 25.60 -0.36
C ASN A 170 28.00 25.32 0.92
N THR A 171 27.45 25.65 2.09
CA THR A 171 28.10 25.34 3.38
C THR A 171 28.29 23.83 3.57
N ALA A 172 27.30 23.02 3.17
CA ALA A 172 27.38 21.57 3.23
C ALA A 172 28.38 21.00 2.19
N ASP A 173 28.44 21.57 0.99
CA ASP A 173 29.39 21.16 -0.07
C ASP A 173 30.85 21.49 0.28
N GLU A 174 31.06 22.51 1.10
CA GLU A 174 32.38 22.85 1.67
C GLU A 174 32.83 21.89 2.78
N LEU A 175 31.96 20.98 3.25
CA LEU A 175 32.35 19.92 4.16
C LEU A 175 33.26 18.94 3.41
N GLY A 176 34.55 18.92 3.77
CA GLY A 176 35.52 17.98 3.22
C GLY A 176 35.20 16.51 3.58
N SER A 177 35.98 15.57 3.04
CA SER A 177 35.82 14.12 3.23
C SER A 177 35.75 13.64 4.68
N ASP A 178 36.25 14.46 5.60
CA ASP A 178 36.37 14.13 7.03
C ASP A 178 35.07 14.43 7.79
N TYR A 179 34.05 14.93 7.10
CA TYR A 179 32.71 15.20 7.63
C TYR A 179 31.65 14.43 6.83
N ASP A 180 30.72 13.78 7.53
CA ASP A 180 29.47 13.30 6.95
C ASP A 180 28.30 14.03 7.60
N LEU A 181 27.48 14.69 6.77
CA LEU A 181 26.24 15.30 7.23
C LEU A 181 25.10 14.30 7.11
N ILE A 182 24.45 14.02 8.24
CA ILE A 182 23.30 13.14 8.38
C ILE A 182 22.13 14.00 8.83
N THR A 183 20.97 13.90 8.19
CA THR A 183 19.79 14.66 8.62
C THR A 183 18.67 13.75 9.09
N VAL A 184 18.08 14.11 10.23
CA VAL A 184 16.84 13.52 10.75
C VAL A 184 15.75 14.57 10.60
N LEU A 185 14.80 14.29 9.72
CA LEU A 185 13.72 15.20 9.34
C LEU A 185 12.42 14.84 10.04
N ASP A 186 11.81 15.81 10.72
CA ASP A 186 10.44 15.74 11.21
C ASP A 186 9.61 16.84 10.56
N MET A 187 8.95 16.52 9.45
CA MET A 187 8.29 17.52 8.61
C MET A 187 6.76 17.51 8.75
N ALA A 188 6.22 16.85 9.79
CA ALA A 188 4.78 16.67 9.98
C ALA A 188 3.99 17.99 10.11
N ARG A 189 4.68 19.09 10.41
CA ARG A 189 4.10 20.43 10.63
C ARG A 189 4.28 21.38 9.43
N LEU A 190 5.00 20.96 8.40
CA LEU A 190 5.21 21.76 7.20
C LEU A 190 4.00 21.65 6.28
N ASN A 191 3.66 22.76 5.61
CA ASN A 191 2.73 22.69 4.48
C ASN A 191 3.42 21.99 3.29
N ASN A 192 2.66 21.59 2.27
CA ASN A 192 3.20 20.70 1.24
C ASN A 192 4.31 21.34 0.38
N LYS A 193 4.28 22.66 0.16
CA LYS A 193 5.36 23.36 -0.55
C LYS A 193 6.65 23.34 0.27
N ASP A 194 6.53 23.69 1.54
CA ASP A 194 7.65 23.75 2.47
C ASP A 194 8.20 22.33 2.74
N TYR A 195 7.32 21.33 2.82
CA TYR A 195 7.65 19.92 2.97
C TYR A 195 8.48 19.41 1.79
N ALA A 196 7.97 19.57 0.55
CA ALA A 196 8.64 19.08 -0.65
C ALA A 196 10.02 19.73 -0.81
N PHE A 197 10.08 21.05 -0.62
CA PHE A 197 11.33 21.81 -0.66
C PHE A 197 12.31 21.37 0.43
N THR A 198 11.85 21.21 1.67
CA THR A 198 12.69 20.79 2.81
C THR A 198 13.22 19.38 2.58
N LYS A 199 12.37 18.44 2.17
CA LYS A 199 12.76 17.06 1.87
C LYS A 199 13.82 17.01 0.77
N GLN A 200 13.59 17.72 -0.33
CA GLN A 200 14.53 17.80 -1.44
C GLN A 200 15.88 18.36 -0.98
N LEU A 201 15.86 19.54 -0.35
CA LEU A 201 17.05 20.22 0.14
C LEU A 201 17.93 19.32 1.01
N TYR A 202 17.35 18.72 2.05
CA TYR A 202 18.12 17.91 3.00
C TYR A 202 18.53 16.55 2.44
N THR A 203 17.80 16.01 1.45
CA THR A 203 18.22 14.80 0.74
C THR A 203 19.43 15.07 -0.16
N GLU A 204 19.48 16.25 -0.82
CA GLU A 204 20.57 16.60 -1.72
C GLU A 204 21.87 17.01 -1.01
N LEU A 205 21.79 17.54 0.22
CA LEU A 205 22.98 18.01 0.97
C LEU A 205 23.56 16.97 1.93
N SER A 206 22.80 15.95 2.33
CA SER A 206 23.21 14.96 3.32
C SER A 206 23.72 13.67 2.70
N LYS A 207 24.65 13.00 3.38
CA LYS A 207 25.08 11.64 3.04
C LYS A 207 24.00 10.60 3.30
N LYS A 208 23.18 10.83 4.33
CA LYS A 208 22.03 10.01 4.67
C LYS A 208 20.95 10.88 5.32
N THR A 209 19.70 10.56 5.00
CA THR A 209 18.53 11.29 5.50
C THR A 209 17.54 10.28 6.07
N TYR A 210 17.06 10.54 7.27
CA TYR A 210 16.09 9.71 7.98
C TYR A 210 14.83 10.53 8.23
N LEU A 211 13.66 9.98 7.87
CA LEU A 211 12.37 10.60 8.13
C LEU A 211 11.84 10.09 9.47
N ASN A 212 11.45 11.01 10.36
CA ASN A 212 10.85 10.74 11.66
C ASN A 212 11.72 9.92 12.66
N GLY A 213 13.05 9.94 12.47
CA GLY A 213 14.02 9.28 13.36
C GLY A 213 14.39 7.86 12.94
N ASP A 214 15.68 7.52 13.07
CA ASP A 214 16.20 6.15 12.92
C ASP A 214 17.55 6.02 13.66
N SER A 215 17.49 5.87 14.98
CA SER A 215 18.70 5.76 15.81
C SER A 215 19.56 4.55 15.44
N LYS A 216 18.96 3.47 14.92
CA LYS A 216 19.71 2.28 14.50
C LYS A 216 20.49 2.55 13.23
N GLY A 217 19.84 3.11 12.20
CA GLY A 217 20.53 3.47 10.96
C GLY A 217 21.65 4.48 11.18
N ILE A 218 21.48 5.45 12.09
CA ILE A 218 22.55 6.40 12.44
C ILE A 218 23.72 5.66 13.10
N LEU A 219 23.44 4.78 14.07
CA LEU A 219 24.46 3.97 14.75
C LEU A 219 25.25 3.12 13.73
N ASP A 220 24.55 2.39 12.87
CA ASP A 220 25.15 1.51 11.87
C ASP A 220 26.05 2.28 10.89
N TYR A 221 25.59 3.45 10.43
CA TYR A 221 26.37 4.33 9.55
C TYR A 221 27.65 4.83 10.22
N VAL A 222 27.59 5.25 11.49
CA VAL A 222 28.76 5.74 12.25
C VAL A 222 29.80 4.64 12.48
N HIS A 223 29.37 3.39 12.65
CA HIS A 223 30.30 2.28 12.82
C HIS A 223 31.03 1.89 11.53
N GLY A 224 30.61 2.39 10.36
CA GLY A 224 31.21 1.98 9.09
C GLY A 224 30.90 0.53 8.75
N SER A 225 29.92 -0.06 9.44
CA SER A 225 29.26 -1.26 8.99
C SER A 225 28.59 -0.88 7.68
N THR A 226 29.09 -1.37 6.54
CA THR A 226 28.19 -1.70 5.43
C THR A 226 27.28 -2.79 5.95
N ALA A 227 26.31 -2.41 6.77
CA ALA A 227 25.02 -3.02 6.68
C ALA A 227 24.63 -2.79 5.22
N ILE A 228 24.79 -3.84 4.42
CA ILE A 228 23.70 -4.26 3.55
C ILE A 228 22.44 -3.93 4.34
N ASP A 229 21.54 -3.17 3.76
CA ASP A 229 20.19 -3.03 4.27
C ASP A 229 19.63 -4.45 4.52
N GLU A 230 19.93 -5.07 5.65
CA GLU A 230 18.93 -5.77 6.42
C GLU A 230 18.05 -4.64 6.96
N VAL A 231 17.28 -4.05 6.04
CA VAL A 231 15.90 -3.77 6.39
C VAL A 231 15.44 -5.08 6.97
N SER A 232 15.26 -5.05 8.28
CA SER A 232 14.62 -6.08 9.05
C SER A 232 13.55 -6.70 8.15
N GLU A 233 13.80 -7.93 7.66
CA GLU A 233 12.84 -8.64 6.80
C GLU A 233 11.46 -8.73 7.48
N ASP A 234 11.40 -8.46 8.79
CA ASP A 234 10.21 -8.40 9.62
C ASP A 234 9.33 -7.14 9.43
N LYS A 235 9.77 -6.07 8.74
CA LYS A 235 9.04 -4.77 8.69
C LYS A 235 8.64 -4.31 7.28
N LYS A 236 8.26 -5.26 6.42
CA LYS A 236 7.77 -5.02 5.05
C LYS A 236 6.55 -4.08 5.05
N PRO A 237 6.48 -3.04 4.19
CA PRO A 237 5.27 -2.24 4.02
C PRO A 237 4.05 -3.09 3.66
N ILE A 238 2.87 -2.68 4.11
CA ILE A 238 1.60 -3.29 3.73
C ILE A 238 0.90 -2.35 2.76
N VAL A 239 0.56 -2.84 1.57
CA VAL A 239 -0.18 -2.07 0.56
C VAL A 239 -1.53 -2.72 0.34
N PHE A 240 -2.59 -1.97 0.59
CA PHE A 240 -3.97 -2.37 0.31
C PHE A 240 -4.41 -1.82 -1.05
N VAL A 241 -4.87 -2.71 -1.93
CA VAL A 241 -5.40 -2.43 -3.27
C VAL A 241 -6.93 -2.60 -3.23
N PRO A 242 -7.69 -1.49 -3.27
CA PRO A 242 -9.13 -1.54 -3.10
C PRO A 242 -9.85 -2.12 -4.32
N GLY A 243 -11.16 -2.39 -4.18
CA GLY A 243 -12.01 -2.80 -5.29
C GLY A 243 -12.45 -1.63 -6.18
N ILE A 244 -13.30 -1.93 -7.16
CA ILE A 244 -13.94 -0.91 -8.00
C ILE A 244 -14.68 0.13 -7.15
N ALA A 245 -14.54 1.40 -7.52
CA ALA A 245 -15.05 2.55 -6.78
C ALA A 245 -14.54 2.63 -5.33
N GLY A 246 -13.53 1.84 -4.96
CA GLY A 246 -12.91 1.90 -3.64
C GLY A 246 -11.96 3.08 -3.46
N SER A 247 -11.53 3.70 -4.55
CA SER A 247 -10.65 4.89 -4.56
C SER A 247 -11.43 6.14 -4.91
N GLU A 248 -11.31 7.19 -4.09
CA GLU A 248 -11.79 8.52 -4.45
C GLU A 248 -11.05 9.05 -5.67
N LEU A 249 -11.79 9.41 -6.72
CA LEU A 249 -11.20 9.94 -7.95
C LEU A 249 -11.21 11.46 -7.94
N TYR A 250 -10.19 12.04 -8.54
CA TYR A 250 -10.03 13.49 -8.67
C TYR A 250 -9.76 13.85 -10.13
N SER A 251 -10.57 14.76 -10.67
CA SER A 251 -10.27 15.46 -11.92
C SER A 251 -9.40 16.66 -11.59
N ILE A 252 -8.24 16.76 -12.21
CA ILE A 252 -7.32 17.88 -12.03
C ILE A 252 -6.75 18.29 -13.39
N ASP A 253 -6.55 19.59 -13.58
CA ASP A 253 -5.87 20.11 -14.77
C ASP A 253 -4.43 19.59 -14.80
N GLU A 254 -4.04 18.97 -15.91
CA GLU A 254 -2.75 18.26 -16.06
C GLU A 254 -1.54 19.13 -15.78
N LYS A 255 -1.66 20.46 -15.95
CA LYS A 255 -0.57 21.40 -15.62
C LYS A 255 -0.22 21.43 -14.13
N TYR A 256 -1.14 20.98 -13.26
CA TYR A 256 -0.93 20.86 -11.82
C TYR A 256 -0.49 19.46 -11.40
N VAL A 257 -0.38 18.50 -12.33
CA VAL A 257 0.04 17.13 -12.04
C VAL A 257 1.52 17.00 -12.35
N SER A 258 2.31 16.49 -11.41
CA SER A 258 3.73 16.19 -11.61
C SER A 258 3.93 14.93 -12.45
N ASP A 259 5.16 14.70 -12.92
CA ASP A 259 5.48 13.46 -13.65
C ASP A 259 5.39 12.22 -12.76
N GLU A 260 5.70 12.35 -11.47
CA GLU A 260 5.55 11.28 -10.48
C GLU A 260 4.07 10.94 -10.25
N GLU A 261 3.21 11.95 -10.14
CA GLU A 261 1.76 11.77 -9.98
C GLU A 261 1.10 11.18 -11.23
N ARG A 262 1.61 11.52 -12.42
CA ARG A 262 1.21 10.85 -13.67
C ARG A 262 1.58 9.37 -13.67
N LYS A 263 2.79 9.03 -13.22
CA LYS A 263 3.31 7.66 -13.18
C LYS A 263 2.59 6.79 -12.16
N THR A 264 2.37 7.30 -10.96
CA THR A 264 1.66 6.58 -9.89
C THR A 264 0.13 6.60 -10.08
N GLY A 265 -0.38 7.56 -10.84
CA GLY A 265 -1.82 7.82 -10.96
C GLY A 265 -2.46 8.36 -9.69
N MET A 266 -1.64 8.89 -8.77
CA MET A 266 -2.08 9.45 -7.50
C MET A 266 -1.64 10.91 -7.39
N ILE A 267 -2.48 11.76 -6.83
CA ILE A 267 -2.15 13.16 -6.53
C ILE A 267 -1.84 13.33 -5.05
N SER A 268 -0.90 14.22 -4.73
CA SER A 268 -0.56 14.56 -3.35
C SER A 268 -1.74 15.22 -2.63
N SER A 269 -1.79 15.08 -1.30
CA SER A 269 -2.92 15.55 -0.47
C SER A 269 -3.19 17.05 -0.56
N ASP A 270 -2.19 17.90 -0.84
CA ASP A 270 -2.44 19.33 -1.11
C ASP A 270 -3.22 19.55 -2.39
N LYS A 271 -3.22 18.63 -3.35
CA LYS A 271 -3.98 18.81 -4.59
C LYS A 271 -5.46 18.46 -4.42
N GLU A 272 -5.84 17.94 -3.25
CA GLU A 272 -7.23 17.62 -2.91
C GLU A 272 -8.15 18.84 -3.04
N PHE A 273 -7.71 20.03 -2.62
CA PHE A 273 -8.57 21.23 -2.62
C PHE A 273 -8.69 21.90 -4.01
N ILE A 274 -7.78 21.61 -4.95
CA ILE A 274 -7.83 22.11 -6.34
C ILE A 274 -8.39 21.08 -7.31
N GLY A 275 -8.29 19.79 -6.97
CA GLY A 275 -8.89 18.71 -7.73
C GLY A 275 -10.40 18.73 -7.54
N LYS A 276 -11.15 18.66 -8.65
CA LYS A 276 -12.57 18.36 -8.57
C LYS A 276 -12.72 16.89 -8.23
N ARG A 277 -13.06 16.60 -6.97
CA ARG A 277 -13.37 15.25 -6.53
C ARG A 277 -14.51 14.68 -7.38
N ILE A 278 -14.19 13.65 -8.17
CA ILE A 278 -15.13 12.79 -8.88
C ILE A 278 -15.43 11.64 -7.93
N TRP A 279 -16.34 11.89 -7.02
CA TRP A 279 -16.78 10.88 -6.08
C TRP A 279 -18.29 10.82 -6.10
N ILE A 280 -18.84 9.79 -5.47
CA ILE A 280 -20.28 9.64 -5.27
C ILE A 280 -20.57 10.18 -3.86
N PRO A 281 -20.78 11.50 -3.66
CA PRO A 281 -21.30 11.96 -2.39
C PRO A 281 -22.81 11.75 -2.34
N LEU A 282 -23.31 11.68 -1.11
CA LEU A 282 -24.72 11.65 -0.83
C LEU A 282 -25.39 12.94 -1.40
N GLY A 283 -26.30 12.84 -2.37
CA GLY A 283 -27.18 13.95 -2.81
C GLY A 283 -27.12 14.41 -4.29
N TYR A 284 -26.34 13.78 -5.17
CA TYR A 284 -26.24 14.20 -6.60
C TYR A 284 -27.35 13.60 -7.47
N GLY A 285 -27.84 14.36 -8.46
CA GLY A 285 -28.79 13.87 -9.45
C GLY A 285 -28.13 13.01 -10.54
N LYS A 286 -28.91 12.11 -11.18
CA LYS A 286 -28.46 11.20 -12.26
C LYS A 286 -27.63 11.89 -13.36
N SER A 287 -28.10 13.03 -13.85
CA SER A 287 -27.44 13.77 -14.94
C SER A 287 -26.10 14.32 -14.51
N GLU A 288 -26.03 14.86 -13.31
CA GLU A 288 -24.81 15.46 -12.74
C GLU A 288 -23.74 14.40 -12.50
N LEU A 289 -24.12 13.25 -11.94
CA LEU A 289 -23.18 12.14 -11.75
C LEU A 289 -22.72 11.53 -13.08
N SER A 290 -23.61 11.39 -14.05
CA SER A 290 -23.24 10.89 -15.38
C SER A 290 -22.27 11.85 -16.08
N GLU A 291 -22.45 13.15 -15.93
CA GLU A 291 -21.51 14.17 -16.44
C GLU A 291 -20.15 14.11 -15.72
N LEU A 292 -20.14 13.95 -14.39
CA LEU A 292 -18.92 13.78 -13.59
C LEU A 292 -18.15 12.52 -13.98
N LEU A 293 -18.84 11.42 -14.26
CA LEU A 293 -18.23 10.15 -14.61
C LEU A 293 -17.84 10.08 -16.10
N ASN A 294 -18.48 10.86 -16.96
CA ASN A 294 -18.15 10.97 -18.39
C ASN A 294 -16.88 11.81 -18.69
N ILE A 295 -16.03 12.03 -17.69
CA ILE A 295 -14.73 12.69 -17.90
C ILE A 295 -13.82 11.74 -18.68
N LYS A 296 -13.45 12.17 -19.89
CA LYS A 296 -12.55 11.43 -20.79
C LYS A 296 -11.07 11.52 -20.41
N ASN A 297 -10.69 12.55 -19.66
CA ASN A 297 -9.33 12.74 -19.17
C ASN A 297 -8.99 11.76 -18.03
N ASN A 298 -7.71 11.65 -17.73
CA ASN A 298 -7.24 10.84 -16.60
C ASN A 298 -7.80 11.39 -15.28
N ALA A 299 -8.34 10.50 -14.46
CA ALA A 299 -8.59 10.79 -13.06
C ALA A 299 -7.46 10.20 -12.21
N TYR A 300 -7.32 10.73 -11.01
CA TYR A 300 -6.25 10.37 -10.09
C TYR A 300 -6.84 9.96 -8.74
N GLY A 301 -6.21 8.98 -8.11
CA GLY A 301 -6.45 8.67 -6.70
C GLY A 301 -5.77 9.68 -5.79
N LEU A 302 -6.10 9.70 -4.50
CA LEU A 302 -5.37 10.50 -3.51
C LEU A 302 -4.21 9.71 -2.91
N GLN A 303 -3.04 10.35 -2.79
CA GLN A 303 -1.89 9.85 -2.05
C GLN A 303 -1.92 10.38 -0.62
N GLU A 304 -2.28 9.51 0.31
CA GLU A 304 -2.42 9.85 1.74
C GLU A 304 -1.13 9.64 2.54
N GLY A 305 -0.12 9.00 1.94
CA GLY A 305 1.08 8.56 2.64
C GLY A 305 0.81 7.36 3.55
N ASP A 306 1.60 7.25 4.62
CA ASP A 306 1.47 6.16 5.60
C ASP A 306 0.27 6.41 6.53
N LEU A 307 -0.77 5.58 6.40
CA LEU A 307 -2.06 5.74 7.07
C LEU A 307 -1.99 5.63 8.59
N ARG A 308 -0.89 5.07 9.15
CA ARG A 308 -0.65 5.07 10.60
C ARG A 308 -0.68 6.48 11.19
N TYR A 309 -0.24 7.48 10.43
CA TYR A 309 -0.16 8.88 10.87
C TYR A 309 -1.33 9.74 10.41
N ALA A 310 -2.19 9.24 9.51
CA ALA A 310 -3.41 9.91 9.11
C ALA A 310 -4.47 9.80 10.21
N LYS A 311 -5.21 10.88 10.49
CA LYS A 311 -6.34 10.86 11.42
C LYS A 311 -7.48 10.05 10.81
N LEU A 312 -8.16 9.21 11.60
CA LEU A 312 -9.26 8.35 11.14
C LEU A 312 -10.27 9.06 10.22
N ILE A 313 -10.74 10.25 10.64
CA ILE A 313 -11.75 11.04 9.90
C ILE A 313 -11.24 11.65 8.59
N THR A 314 -9.93 11.66 8.36
CA THR A 314 -9.31 12.15 7.12
C THR A 314 -8.76 11.02 6.27
N ARG A 315 -8.97 9.75 6.66
CA ARG A 315 -8.52 8.61 5.86
C ARG A 315 -9.56 8.31 4.78
N HIS A 316 -9.17 8.40 3.52
CA HIS A 316 -10.03 8.17 2.35
C HIS A 316 -10.22 6.67 2.09
N THR A 317 -10.67 5.93 3.11
CA THR A 317 -10.81 4.45 3.14
C THR A 317 -12.04 3.94 2.35
N GLY A 318 -12.27 4.51 1.18
CA GLY A 318 -13.34 4.14 0.26
C GLY A 318 -14.72 4.67 0.65
N PRO A 319 -15.75 4.33 -0.16
CA PRO A 319 -17.09 4.89 -0.01
C PRO A 319 -17.66 4.56 1.36
N ALA A 320 -18.24 5.56 2.02
CA ALA A 320 -18.79 5.44 3.38
C ALA A 320 -17.79 4.83 4.40
N ALA A 321 -16.48 5.03 4.19
CA ALA A 321 -15.43 4.48 5.04
C ALA A 321 -15.40 2.93 5.11
N SER A 322 -15.84 2.28 4.03
CA SER A 322 -16.03 0.82 3.96
C SER A 322 -14.79 -0.02 4.24
N TYR A 323 -13.57 0.51 4.01
CA TYR A 323 -12.31 -0.19 4.31
C TYR A 323 -11.73 0.15 5.68
N THR A 324 -12.38 1.03 6.47
CA THR A 324 -11.85 1.49 7.77
C THR A 324 -11.51 0.33 8.71
N LEU A 325 -12.39 -0.65 8.88
CA LEU A 325 -12.17 -1.74 9.84
C LEU A 325 -10.96 -2.60 9.48
N LEU A 326 -10.77 -2.89 8.19
CA LEU A 326 -9.60 -3.63 7.71
C LEU A 326 -8.31 -2.83 7.92
N ILE A 327 -8.30 -1.56 7.52
CA ILE A 327 -7.12 -0.69 7.67
C ILE A 327 -6.77 -0.48 9.14
N ASP A 328 -7.75 -0.28 10.02
CA ASP A 328 -7.55 -0.14 11.45
C ASP A 328 -7.00 -1.42 12.08
N ALA A 329 -7.46 -2.60 11.65
CA ALA A 329 -6.88 -3.87 12.07
C ALA A 329 -5.40 -3.97 11.69
N LEU A 330 -5.04 -3.57 10.46
CA LEU A 330 -3.63 -3.55 10.03
C LEU A 330 -2.79 -2.59 10.88
N ILE A 331 -3.22 -1.35 11.04
CA ILE A 331 -2.49 -0.33 11.82
C ILE A 331 -2.32 -0.76 13.28
N LYS A 332 -3.36 -1.35 13.87
CA LYS A 332 -3.34 -1.82 15.25
C LYS A 332 -2.42 -3.01 15.47
N HIS A 333 -2.44 -3.99 14.55
CA HIS A 333 -1.64 -5.20 14.68
C HIS A 333 -0.20 -5.04 14.19
N PHE A 334 0.07 -4.05 13.35
CA PHE A 334 1.38 -3.77 12.76
C PHE A 334 1.79 -2.30 12.95
N PRO A 335 1.92 -1.81 14.20
CA PRO A 335 2.21 -0.40 14.48
C PRO A 335 3.57 0.04 13.93
N ASP A 336 4.48 -0.89 13.67
CA ASP A 336 5.83 -0.67 13.16
C ASP A 336 5.98 -0.90 11.65
N ARG A 337 4.93 -1.33 10.95
CA ARG A 337 4.93 -1.50 9.48
C ARG A 337 4.15 -0.38 8.81
N PRO A 338 4.70 0.33 7.80
CA PRO A 338 3.95 1.31 7.03
C PRO A 338 2.72 0.67 6.39
N VAL A 339 1.57 1.36 6.46
CA VAL A 339 0.31 0.90 5.84
C VAL A 339 -0.13 1.91 4.80
N TYR A 340 -0.32 1.46 3.56
CA TYR A 340 -0.70 2.29 2.44
C TYR A 340 -2.00 1.83 1.79
N LEU A 341 -2.81 2.78 1.34
CA LEU A 341 -3.90 2.55 0.41
C LEU A 341 -3.44 2.98 -0.99
N PHE A 342 -3.41 2.05 -1.94
CA PHE A 342 -3.13 2.35 -3.33
C PHE A 342 -4.41 2.80 -4.03
N SER A 343 -4.65 4.11 -4.04
CA SER A 343 -5.80 4.72 -4.72
C SER A 343 -5.57 4.79 -6.24
N TYR A 344 -6.51 4.33 -7.05
CA TYR A 344 -6.35 4.27 -8.51
C TYR A 344 -7.63 4.59 -9.29
N ASP A 345 -7.46 4.98 -10.57
CA ASP A 345 -8.56 5.19 -11.52
C ASP A 345 -9.16 3.85 -11.96
N TRP A 346 -10.10 3.35 -11.17
CA TRP A 346 -10.81 2.09 -11.37
C TRP A 346 -11.64 2.02 -12.66
N ARG A 347 -11.71 3.10 -13.45
CA ARG A 347 -12.34 3.11 -14.78
C ARG A 347 -11.38 2.58 -15.85
N LYS A 348 -10.08 2.64 -15.61
CA LYS A 348 -9.02 2.23 -16.54
C LYS A 348 -8.74 0.73 -16.43
N SER A 349 -8.02 0.20 -17.41
CA SER A 349 -7.59 -1.20 -17.43
C SER A 349 -6.81 -1.59 -16.17
N ASN A 350 -6.99 -2.84 -15.71
CA ASN A 350 -6.21 -3.36 -14.60
C ASN A 350 -4.73 -3.55 -14.98
N GLU A 351 -4.41 -3.77 -16.27
CA GLU A 351 -3.02 -3.83 -16.76
C GLU A 351 -2.32 -2.48 -16.60
N ILE A 352 -2.93 -1.38 -17.07
CA ILE A 352 -2.41 -0.01 -16.88
C ILE A 352 -2.31 0.33 -15.40
N THR A 353 -3.30 -0.09 -14.61
CA THR A 353 -3.29 0.13 -13.16
C THR A 353 -2.16 -0.63 -12.47
N SER A 354 -1.80 -1.82 -12.96
CA SER A 354 -0.67 -2.59 -12.43
C SER A 354 0.68 -1.89 -12.62
N GLU A 355 0.86 -1.17 -13.72
CA GLU A 355 2.08 -0.36 -13.96
C GLU A 355 2.15 0.83 -13.00
N LYS A 356 0.99 1.43 -12.70
CA LYS A 356 0.87 2.48 -11.69
C LYS A 356 1.16 1.95 -10.28
N LEU A 357 0.74 0.73 -9.98
CA LEU A 357 1.04 0.05 -8.71
C LEU A 357 2.55 -0.19 -8.59
N ASP A 358 3.24 -0.58 -9.67
CA ASP A 358 4.70 -0.72 -9.68
C ASP A 358 5.40 0.60 -9.35
N ALA A 359 5.02 1.68 -10.05
CA ALA A 359 5.55 3.01 -9.80
C ALA A 359 5.28 3.48 -8.36
N PHE A 360 4.10 3.15 -7.81
CA PHE A 360 3.77 3.47 -6.43
C PHE A 360 4.65 2.69 -5.45
N ILE A 361 4.77 1.37 -5.61
CA ILE A 361 5.62 0.51 -4.78
C ILE A 361 7.07 1.01 -4.81
N ASP A 362 7.60 1.35 -5.99
CA ASP A 362 8.95 1.90 -6.12
C ASP A 362 9.11 3.24 -5.36
N SER A 363 8.08 4.09 -5.37
CA SER A 363 8.12 5.39 -4.69
C SER A 363 8.11 5.29 -3.15
N ILE A 364 7.50 4.25 -2.57
CA ILE A 364 7.42 4.05 -1.11
C ILE A 364 8.56 3.18 -0.56
N ASN A 365 9.44 2.67 -1.41
CA ASN A 365 10.32 1.56 -1.07
C ASN A 365 11.75 1.69 -1.63
N GLU A 366 12.39 2.84 -1.42
CA GLU A 366 13.78 3.11 -1.87
C GLU A 366 14.11 2.60 -3.30
N GLY A 367 13.15 2.68 -4.24
CA GLY A 367 13.30 2.14 -5.60
C GLY A 367 13.10 0.63 -5.73
N GLY A 368 12.22 0.03 -4.93
CA GLY A 368 11.79 -1.37 -5.04
C GLY A 368 12.70 -2.38 -4.33
N LYS A 369 13.59 -1.94 -3.43
CA LYS A 369 14.60 -2.81 -2.79
C LYS A 369 14.04 -3.74 -1.72
N LEU A 370 12.89 -3.44 -1.14
CA LEU A 370 12.21 -4.31 -0.17
C LEU A 370 11.05 -5.04 -0.81
N LYS A 371 10.65 -6.16 -0.21
CA LYS A 371 9.36 -6.74 -0.55
C LYS A 371 8.25 -6.01 0.21
N VAL A 372 7.08 -5.90 -0.41
CA VAL A 372 5.85 -5.47 0.26
C VAL A 372 4.93 -6.67 0.53
N ASP A 373 4.02 -6.54 1.49
CA ASP A 373 2.86 -7.44 1.59
C ASP A 373 1.67 -6.76 0.90
N LEU A 374 1.04 -7.46 -0.03
CA LEU A 374 -0.12 -6.98 -0.77
C LEU A 374 -1.41 -7.57 -0.21
N ILE A 375 -2.39 -6.71 0.04
CA ILE A 375 -3.76 -7.09 0.34
C ILE A 375 -4.65 -6.50 -0.73
N ALA A 376 -5.56 -7.28 -1.28
CA ALA A 376 -6.45 -6.83 -2.34
C ALA A 376 -7.92 -7.17 -2.05
N HIS A 377 -8.83 -6.34 -2.54
CA HIS A 377 -10.26 -6.61 -2.48
C HIS A 377 -10.88 -6.57 -3.87
N SER A 378 -11.77 -7.52 -4.18
CA SER A 378 -12.59 -7.51 -5.39
C SER A 378 -11.72 -7.34 -6.65
N MET A 379 -12.04 -6.38 -7.52
CA MET A 379 -11.25 -6.00 -8.71
C MET A 379 -9.79 -5.63 -8.41
N GLY A 380 -9.48 -5.15 -7.21
CA GLY A 380 -8.10 -4.89 -6.79
C GLY A 380 -7.23 -6.15 -6.85
N GLY A 381 -7.82 -7.34 -6.71
CA GLY A 381 -7.08 -8.59 -6.88
C GLY A 381 -6.74 -8.90 -8.33
N LEU A 382 -7.51 -8.40 -9.30
CA LEU A 382 -7.15 -8.45 -10.73
C LEU A 382 -5.98 -7.51 -11.03
N VAL A 383 -5.99 -6.29 -10.47
CA VAL A 383 -4.85 -5.36 -10.52
C VAL A 383 -3.59 -6.03 -9.95
N SER A 384 -3.69 -6.63 -8.75
CA SER A 384 -2.58 -7.37 -8.14
C SER A 384 -2.14 -8.56 -8.99
N SER A 385 -3.06 -9.25 -9.67
CA SER A 385 -2.73 -10.39 -10.53
C SER A 385 -1.94 -9.97 -11.77
N HIS A 386 -2.28 -8.84 -12.39
CA HIS A 386 -1.46 -8.27 -13.47
C HIS A 386 -0.09 -7.84 -12.95
N TYR A 387 -0.03 -7.23 -11.77
CA TYR A 387 1.21 -6.75 -11.16
C TYR A 387 2.18 -7.89 -10.83
N LEU A 388 1.70 -8.87 -10.06
CA LEU A 388 2.47 -10.03 -9.62
C LEU A 388 2.92 -10.91 -10.82
N ALA A 389 2.30 -10.80 -12.00
CA ALA A 389 2.68 -11.58 -13.18
C ALA A 389 4.02 -11.08 -13.75
N LYS A 390 4.36 -9.82 -13.44
CA LYS A 390 5.56 -9.12 -13.92
C LYS A 390 6.56 -8.83 -12.79
N HIS A 391 6.08 -8.68 -11.55
CA HIS A 391 6.83 -8.11 -10.42
C HIS A 391 6.67 -8.93 -9.12
N ASP A 392 6.51 -10.26 -9.20
CA ASP A 392 6.37 -11.13 -8.02
C ASP A 392 7.56 -11.03 -7.06
N ASP A 393 8.76 -10.72 -7.60
CA ASP A 393 9.99 -10.54 -6.83
C ASP A 393 9.92 -9.37 -5.83
N LYS A 394 9.03 -8.40 -6.06
CA LYS A 394 8.80 -7.25 -5.16
C LYS A 394 7.76 -7.52 -4.07
N VAL A 395 7.15 -8.71 -4.02
CA VAL A 395 6.07 -9.03 -3.08
C VAL A 395 6.41 -10.27 -2.25
N ASP A 396 6.22 -10.18 -0.93
CA ASP A 396 6.39 -11.32 -0.03
C ASP A 396 5.06 -12.08 0.11
N LYS A 397 4.10 -11.50 0.82
CA LYS A 397 2.79 -12.11 1.02
C LYS A 397 1.72 -11.45 0.16
N TYR A 398 0.76 -12.26 -0.27
CA TYR A 398 -0.43 -11.79 -0.97
C TYR A 398 -1.70 -12.31 -0.29
N ILE A 399 -2.65 -11.42 -0.04
CA ILE A 399 -3.97 -11.77 0.48
C ILE A 399 -5.02 -11.16 -0.45
N SER A 400 -6.06 -11.91 -0.81
CA SER A 400 -7.21 -11.33 -1.50
C SER A 400 -8.54 -11.64 -0.82
N PHE A 401 -9.50 -10.73 -0.99
CA PHE A 401 -10.87 -10.83 -0.50
C PHE A 401 -11.83 -10.77 -1.68
N GLY A 402 -12.54 -11.87 -1.94
CA GLY A 402 -13.64 -11.92 -2.92
C GLY A 402 -13.24 -11.53 -4.35
N THR A 403 -12.02 -11.81 -4.80
CA THR A 403 -11.58 -11.39 -6.14
C THR A 403 -12.20 -12.24 -7.25
N PRO A 404 -12.82 -11.64 -8.30
CA PRO A 404 -13.43 -12.38 -9.40
C PRO A 404 -12.39 -12.79 -10.47
N TYR A 405 -11.52 -13.76 -10.18
CA TYR A 405 -10.43 -14.17 -11.09
C TYR A 405 -10.91 -14.75 -12.43
N GLU A 406 -12.13 -15.30 -12.48
CA GLU A 406 -12.77 -15.76 -13.72
C GLU A 406 -13.92 -14.84 -14.16
N GLY A 407 -13.97 -13.61 -13.61
CA GLY A 407 -15.01 -12.64 -13.86
C GLY A 407 -16.30 -12.89 -13.07
N ALA A 408 -17.23 -11.95 -13.19
CA ALA A 408 -18.54 -11.96 -12.56
C ALA A 408 -19.63 -11.86 -13.65
N PRO A 409 -20.46 -12.91 -13.84
CA PRO A 409 -21.61 -12.90 -14.75
C PRO A 409 -22.56 -11.72 -14.53
N HIS A 410 -22.58 -11.20 -13.30
CA HIS A 410 -23.25 -9.97 -12.94
C HIS A 410 -22.87 -8.78 -13.83
N ALA A 411 -21.56 -8.54 -14.03
CA ALA A 411 -21.05 -7.42 -14.81
C ALA A 411 -21.52 -7.45 -16.27
N TYR A 412 -21.52 -8.64 -16.89
CA TYR A 412 -22.00 -8.82 -18.26
C TYR A 412 -23.50 -8.54 -18.40
N ASN A 413 -24.32 -9.09 -17.50
CA ASN A 413 -25.79 -9.00 -17.63
C ASN A 413 -26.30 -7.56 -17.41
N GLU A 414 -25.79 -6.86 -16.41
CA GLU A 414 -26.20 -5.47 -16.15
C GLU A 414 -25.81 -4.56 -17.31
N MET A 415 -24.58 -4.71 -17.82
CA MET A 415 -24.09 -3.88 -18.91
C MET A 415 -24.84 -4.17 -20.21
N THR A 416 -25.04 -5.44 -20.59
CA THR A 416 -25.75 -5.83 -21.81
C THR A 416 -27.21 -5.35 -21.84
N ASN A 417 -27.87 -5.29 -20.68
CA ASN A 417 -29.25 -4.86 -20.61
C ASN A 417 -29.44 -3.33 -20.65
N GLY A 418 -28.35 -2.55 -20.61
CA GLY A 418 -28.42 -1.11 -20.35
C GLY A 418 -29.02 -0.78 -18.98
N ASN A 419 -29.21 -1.79 -18.13
CA ASN A 419 -29.78 -1.71 -16.80
C ASN A 419 -28.63 -1.89 -15.82
N ILE A 420 -27.92 -0.81 -15.51
CA ILE A 420 -27.03 -0.77 -14.33
C ILE A 420 -27.87 -0.55 -13.04
N LEU A 421 -29.19 -0.41 -13.23
CA LEU A 421 -30.19 -0.09 -12.24
C LEU A 421 -30.52 -1.22 -11.25
N GLY A 422 -29.87 -2.39 -11.32
CA GLY A 422 -30.37 -3.59 -10.63
C GLY A 422 -29.37 -4.42 -9.83
N GLY A 423 -28.04 -4.29 -9.97
CA GLY A 423 -27.16 -5.06 -9.08
C GLY A 423 -25.75 -4.53 -8.81
N ILE A 424 -25.12 -3.79 -9.73
CA ILE A 424 -23.97 -2.96 -9.34
C ILE A 424 -24.50 -1.82 -8.45
N ALA A 425 -25.73 -1.36 -8.67
CA ALA A 425 -26.43 -0.43 -7.78
C ALA A 425 -26.83 -1.04 -6.42
N ASP A 426 -27.18 -2.33 -6.36
CA ASP A 426 -27.47 -3.03 -5.09
C ASP A 426 -26.21 -3.28 -4.26
N PHE A 427 -25.05 -3.41 -4.92
CA PHE A 427 -23.72 -3.47 -4.29
C PHE A 427 -23.37 -2.19 -3.49
N PHE A 428 -23.90 -1.03 -3.87
CA PHE A 428 -23.61 0.28 -3.25
C PHE A 428 -24.70 0.81 -2.30
N LEU A 429 -25.69 -0.02 -1.93
CA LEU A 429 -26.85 0.27 -1.06
C LEU A 429 -27.91 1.21 -1.67
N ASN A 430 -29.08 0.60 -1.94
CA ASN A 430 -30.43 1.17 -2.09
C ASN A 430 -30.59 2.67 -1.76
N ASN A 431 -30.28 3.52 -2.74
CA ASN A 431 -30.89 4.82 -3.07
C ASN A 431 -29.99 5.68 -4.00
N PHE A 432 -28.84 5.18 -4.44
CA PHE A 432 -27.75 6.11 -4.76
C PHE A 432 -27.22 6.21 -6.18
N LEU A 433 -27.56 5.36 -7.15
CA LEU A 433 -26.94 5.44 -8.48
C LEU A 433 -27.91 5.03 -9.61
N ASN A 434 -28.24 5.99 -10.47
CA ASN A 434 -28.91 5.73 -11.75
C ASN A 434 -28.04 6.28 -12.88
N ILE A 435 -26.78 5.82 -12.99
CA ILE A 435 -25.81 6.29 -13.99
C ILE A 435 -26.24 5.85 -15.40
N ASP A 436 -25.97 6.66 -16.43
CA ASP A 436 -26.21 6.25 -17.83
C ASP A 436 -25.32 5.07 -18.24
N SER A 437 -25.95 4.01 -18.75
CA SER A 437 -25.29 2.81 -19.32
C SER A 437 -24.17 3.10 -20.32
N LYS A 438 -24.27 4.17 -21.11
CA LYS A 438 -23.27 4.51 -22.14
C LYS A 438 -21.94 5.01 -21.56
N VAL A 439 -21.97 5.62 -20.38
CA VAL A 439 -20.75 6.14 -19.73
C VAL A 439 -19.92 4.99 -19.16
N VAL A 440 -20.61 3.99 -18.59
CA VAL A 440 -19.98 2.85 -17.93
C VAL A 440 -19.42 1.84 -18.93
N GLN A 441 -20.04 1.73 -20.11
CA GLN A 441 -19.53 0.92 -21.21
C GLN A 441 -18.12 1.30 -21.64
N ASP A 442 -17.68 2.55 -21.46
CA ASP A 442 -16.34 3.00 -21.85
C ASP A 442 -15.25 2.66 -20.81
N TYR A 443 -15.60 1.98 -19.71
CA TYR A 443 -14.66 1.66 -18.64
C TYR A 443 -14.07 0.28 -18.84
N ASP A 444 -12.84 0.25 -19.31
CA ASP A 444 -12.05 -0.96 -19.50
C ASP A 444 -11.92 -1.80 -18.23
N GLY A 445 -11.77 -1.18 -17.06
CA GLY A 445 -11.69 -1.91 -15.79
C GLY A 445 -12.94 -2.74 -15.49
N LEU A 446 -14.12 -2.26 -15.91
CA LEU A 446 -15.38 -2.98 -15.76
C LEU A 446 -15.56 -4.09 -16.80
N LEU A 447 -15.07 -3.89 -18.02
CA LEU A 447 -15.08 -4.94 -19.03
C LEU A 447 -14.26 -6.16 -18.60
N GLU A 448 -13.16 -5.92 -17.90
CA GLU A 448 -12.28 -6.98 -17.38
C GLU A 448 -12.92 -7.81 -16.25
N LEU A 449 -14.13 -7.45 -15.79
CA LEU A 449 -14.96 -8.25 -14.90
C LEU A 449 -15.91 -9.20 -15.64
N TYR A 450 -15.94 -9.21 -16.97
CA TYR A 450 -16.80 -10.15 -17.71
C TYR A 450 -16.41 -11.60 -17.45
N PRO A 451 -17.38 -12.53 -17.41
CA PRO A 451 -17.09 -13.92 -17.14
C PRO A 451 -16.25 -14.52 -18.27
N THR A 452 -15.23 -15.28 -17.88
CA THR A 452 -14.38 -16.03 -18.80
C THR A 452 -15.10 -17.26 -19.35
N LYS A 453 -14.48 -17.92 -20.34
CA LYS A 453 -14.99 -19.20 -20.86
C LYS A 453 -15.21 -20.24 -19.74
N LYS A 454 -14.30 -20.33 -18.76
CA LYS A 454 -14.43 -21.26 -17.62
C LYS A 454 -15.69 -21.00 -16.80
N MET A 455 -16.03 -19.73 -16.54
CA MET A 455 -17.29 -19.38 -15.88
C MET A 455 -18.51 -19.75 -16.74
N LEU A 456 -18.45 -19.49 -18.05
CA LEU A 456 -19.54 -19.79 -18.97
C LEU A 456 -19.76 -21.31 -19.14
N ASP A 457 -18.69 -22.10 -19.11
CA ASP A 457 -18.76 -23.56 -19.15
C ASP A 457 -19.32 -24.14 -17.85
N LYS A 458 -18.90 -23.63 -16.69
CA LYS A 458 -19.40 -24.08 -15.38
C LYS A 458 -20.85 -23.66 -15.14
N TYR A 459 -21.24 -22.47 -15.58
CA TYR A 459 -22.59 -21.93 -15.41
C TYR A 459 -23.21 -21.53 -16.77
N PRO A 460 -23.59 -22.50 -17.62
CA PRO A 460 -24.09 -22.22 -18.97
C PRO A 460 -25.31 -21.32 -18.97
N TYR A 461 -25.29 -20.27 -19.80
CA TYR A 461 -26.46 -19.41 -19.98
C TYR A 461 -27.61 -20.19 -20.62
N GLN A 462 -28.83 -19.74 -20.38
CA GLN A 462 -30.03 -20.42 -20.83
C GLN A 462 -30.75 -19.65 -21.94
N VAL A 463 -31.40 -20.36 -22.85
CA VAL A 463 -32.41 -19.79 -23.77
C VAL A 463 -33.77 -20.27 -23.33
N VAL A 464 -34.71 -19.32 -23.20
CA VAL A 464 -36.08 -19.64 -22.80
C VAL A 464 -36.80 -20.39 -23.90
N MET A 465 -37.37 -21.54 -23.55
CA MET A 465 -38.26 -22.33 -24.42
C MET A 465 -39.72 -22.15 -24.03
N ASN A 466 -40.01 -21.98 -22.74
CA ASN A 466 -41.34 -21.73 -22.22
C ASN A 466 -41.28 -20.75 -21.04
N GLN A 467 -41.64 -19.49 -21.28
CA GLN A 467 -41.56 -18.42 -20.28
C GLN A 467 -42.43 -18.70 -19.05
N LYS A 468 -43.65 -19.22 -19.22
CA LYS A 468 -44.55 -19.52 -18.11
C LYS A 468 -43.98 -20.59 -17.19
N GLN A 469 -43.38 -21.62 -17.77
CA GLN A 469 -42.76 -22.70 -17.00
C GLN A 469 -41.50 -22.21 -16.28
N LEU A 470 -40.67 -21.42 -16.96
CA LEU A 470 -39.50 -20.79 -16.36
C LEU A 470 -39.88 -19.94 -15.14
N ASP A 471 -40.84 -19.04 -15.30
CA ASP A 471 -41.32 -18.17 -14.22
C ASP A 471 -41.85 -19.01 -13.04
N SER A 472 -42.58 -20.09 -13.33
CA SER A 472 -43.10 -20.99 -12.29
C SER A 472 -42.01 -21.73 -11.52
N GLU A 473 -40.90 -22.12 -12.16
CA GLU A 473 -39.80 -22.78 -11.46
C GLU A 473 -38.94 -21.78 -10.68
N LEU A 474 -38.63 -20.61 -11.27
CA LEU A 474 -37.85 -19.56 -10.61
C LEU A 474 -38.56 -19.00 -9.36
N LEU A 475 -39.89 -18.86 -9.39
CA LEU A 475 -40.68 -18.40 -8.25
C LEU A 475 -40.60 -19.32 -7.02
N LYS A 476 -40.27 -20.61 -7.22
CA LYS A 476 -40.14 -21.55 -6.09
C LYS A 476 -38.88 -21.28 -5.26
N ASN A 477 -37.86 -20.63 -5.83
CA ASN A 477 -36.64 -20.15 -5.18
C ASN A 477 -35.97 -21.12 -4.16
N ASN A 478 -36.03 -22.43 -4.40
CA ASN A 478 -35.56 -23.45 -3.47
C ASN A 478 -34.24 -24.11 -3.91
N PHE A 479 -33.47 -23.45 -4.77
CA PHE A 479 -32.26 -24.03 -5.37
C PHE A 479 -31.01 -23.54 -4.63
N VAL A 480 -30.25 -24.49 -4.08
CA VAL A 480 -28.97 -24.19 -3.43
C VAL A 480 -27.85 -24.08 -4.47
N THR A 481 -27.80 -25.04 -5.41
CA THR A 481 -26.78 -25.18 -6.45
C THR A 481 -27.33 -24.85 -7.84
N TYR A 482 -26.48 -24.39 -8.75
CA TYR A 482 -26.86 -24.15 -10.14
C TYR A 482 -27.38 -25.39 -10.87
N ASP A 483 -26.71 -26.53 -10.71
CA ASP A 483 -27.06 -27.75 -11.43
C ASP A 483 -28.47 -28.23 -11.08
N SER A 484 -28.88 -28.12 -9.81
CA SER A 484 -30.25 -28.42 -9.38
C SER A 484 -31.28 -27.53 -10.09
N LEU A 485 -31.00 -26.23 -10.20
CA LEU A 485 -31.84 -25.28 -10.93
C LEU A 485 -31.94 -25.65 -12.41
N VAL A 486 -30.80 -25.80 -13.10
CA VAL A 486 -30.77 -26.10 -14.54
C VAL A 486 -31.42 -27.43 -14.86
N ASN A 487 -31.12 -28.49 -14.09
CA ASN A 487 -31.77 -29.79 -14.26
C ASN A 487 -33.29 -29.67 -14.15
N LYS A 488 -33.80 -28.86 -13.22
CA LYS A 488 -35.24 -28.64 -13.08
C LYS A 488 -35.83 -27.89 -14.28
N LEU A 489 -35.14 -26.87 -14.79
CA LEU A 489 -35.57 -26.12 -15.97
C LEU A 489 -35.61 -27.00 -17.22
N HIS A 490 -34.62 -27.88 -17.40
CA HIS A 490 -34.57 -28.79 -18.55
C HIS A 490 -35.63 -29.88 -18.46
N LEU A 491 -35.80 -30.51 -17.29
CA LEU A 491 -36.84 -31.54 -17.07
C LEU A 491 -38.26 -31.03 -17.31
N THR A 492 -38.47 -29.72 -17.13
CA THR A 492 -39.77 -29.08 -17.36
C THR A 492 -39.89 -28.45 -18.74
N PHE A 493 -38.88 -28.60 -19.61
CA PHE A 493 -38.82 -27.95 -20.93
C PHE A 493 -38.95 -26.42 -20.86
N ALA A 494 -38.51 -25.81 -19.75
CA ALA A 494 -38.55 -24.36 -19.55
C ALA A 494 -37.44 -23.65 -20.34
N SER A 495 -36.25 -24.26 -20.41
CA SER A 495 -35.08 -23.70 -21.10
C SER A 495 -34.15 -24.79 -21.63
N ARG A 496 -33.16 -24.37 -22.42
CA ARG A 496 -31.98 -25.16 -22.79
C ARG A 496 -30.70 -24.35 -22.55
N SER A 497 -29.59 -25.02 -22.33
CA SER A 497 -28.28 -24.37 -22.24
C SER A 497 -27.76 -23.88 -23.59
N LEU A 498 -26.98 -22.80 -23.55
CA LEU A 498 -26.11 -22.31 -24.62
C LEU A 498 -24.68 -22.77 -24.38
N GLY A 499 -23.92 -22.93 -25.46
CA GLY A 499 -22.48 -23.12 -25.37
C GLY A 499 -21.79 -21.82 -24.93
N SER A 500 -20.58 -21.94 -24.36
CA SER A 500 -19.76 -20.76 -24.02
C SER A 500 -19.51 -19.86 -25.23
N ASP A 501 -19.31 -20.47 -26.39
CA ASP A 501 -18.93 -19.77 -27.62
C ASP A 501 -20.10 -18.93 -28.15
N ASP A 502 -21.34 -19.43 -28.01
CA ASP A 502 -22.56 -18.68 -28.34
C ASP A 502 -22.66 -17.42 -27.47
N VAL A 503 -22.37 -17.54 -26.16
CA VAL A 503 -22.42 -16.41 -25.22
C VAL A 503 -21.30 -15.42 -25.49
N GLN A 504 -20.10 -15.90 -25.81
CA GLN A 504 -18.98 -15.06 -26.19
C GLN A 504 -19.23 -14.32 -27.50
N GLU A 505 -19.92 -14.93 -28.47
CA GLU A 505 -20.36 -14.24 -29.68
C GLU A 505 -21.32 -13.09 -29.34
N GLN A 506 -22.26 -13.29 -28.39
CA GLN A 506 -23.13 -12.22 -27.90
C GLN A 506 -22.33 -11.11 -27.19
N MET A 507 -21.33 -11.47 -26.39
CA MET A 507 -20.42 -10.49 -25.76
C MET A 507 -19.66 -9.68 -26.81
N GLN A 508 -19.13 -10.35 -27.84
CA GLN A 508 -18.40 -9.71 -28.92
C GLN A 508 -19.30 -8.80 -29.75
N ALA A 509 -20.53 -9.24 -30.06
CA ALA A 509 -21.51 -8.43 -30.77
C ALA A 509 -21.86 -7.16 -29.98
N TYR A 510 -21.91 -7.26 -28.65
CA TYR A 510 -22.19 -6.14 -27.77
C TYR A 510 -20.99 -5.18 -27.59
N LEU A 511 -19.77 -5.71 -27.39
CA LEU A 511 -18.56 -4.91 -27.13
C LEU A 511 -17.86 -4.39 -28.39
N GLY A 512 -18.10 -5.04 -29.54
CA GLY A 512 -17.28 -4.94 -30.72
C GLY A 512 -16.01 -5.82 -30.63
N SER A 513 -15.52 -6.24 -31.80
CA SER A 513 -14.40 -7.19 -31.90
C SER A 513 -13.12 -6.74 -31.23
N GLU A 514 -12.76 -5.47 -31.34
CA GLU A 514 -11.52 -4.93 -30.76
C GLU A 514 -11.52 -5.03 -29.24
N ARG A 515 -12.56 -4.51 -28.59
CA ARG A 515 -12.67 -4.49 -27.12
C ARG A 515 -12.82 -5.89 -26.54
N PHE A 516 -13.56 -6.76 -27.23
CA PHE A 516 -13.68 -8.16 -26.82
C PHE A 516 -12.34 -8.90 -26.90
N THR A 517 -11.57 -8.67 -27.98
CA THR A 517 -10.22 -9.25 -28.12
C THR A 517 -9.30 -8.78 -27.01
N GLU A 518 -9.36 -7.49 -26.68
CA GLU A 518 -8.54 -6.91 -25.62
C GLU A 518 -8.92 -7.43 -24.23
N PHE A 519 -10.22 -7.60 -23.96
CA PHE A 519 -10.70 -8.30 -22.76
C PHE A 519 -10.08 -9.70 -22.63
N LEU A 520 -10.14 -10.51 -23.68
CA LEU A 520 -9.57 -11.87 -23.67
C LEU A 520 -8.05 -11.83 -23.45
N ARG A 521 -7.34 -10.94 -24.14
CA ARG A 521 -5.88 -10.78 -23.97
C ARG A 521 -5.51 -10.43 -22.53
N ARG A 522 -6.25 -9.53 -21.89
CA ARG A 522 -6.00 -9.12 -20.50
C ARG A 522 -6.33 -10.25 -19.52
N ALA A 523 -7.43 -10.97 -19.73
CA ALA A 523 -7.78 -12.15 -18.93
C ALA A 523 -6.76 -13.30 -19.06
N GLN A 524 -6.05 -13.39 -20.18
CA GLN A 524 -4.93 -14.31 -20.40
C GLN A 524 -3.65 -13.88 -19.68
N ALA A 525 -3.41 -12.58 -19.55
CA ALA A 525 -2.11 -12.03 -19.14
C ALA A 525 -1.68 -12.43 -17.71
N TYR A 526 -2.63 -12.77 -16.83
CA TYR A 526 -2.35 -13.24 -15.47
C TYR A 526 -2.58 -14.75 -15.28
N ARG A 527 -2.47 -15.54 -16.36
CA ARG A 527 -2.52 -17.01 -16.32
C ARG A 527 -1.18 -17.62 -16.63
N ALA A 528 -0.96 -18.85 -16.18
CA ALA A 528 0.23 -19.60 -16.56
C ALA A 528 0.30 -19.70 -18.10
N MET A 529 1.51 -19.49 -18.65
CA MET A 529 1.79 -19.50 -20.10
C MET A 529 0.95 -18.52 -20.95
N GLY A 530 0.21 -17.58 -20.34
CA GLY A 530 -0.65 -16.64 -21.07
C GLY A 530 -1.82 -17.30 -21.80
N SER A 531 -2.31 -18.44 -21.31
CA SER A 531 -3.42 -19.19 -21.94
C SER A 531 -4.68 -19.21 -21.08
N MET A 532 -5.86 -19.15 -21.71
CA MET A 532 -7.15 -19.27 -21.01
C MET A 532 -7.43 -20.68 -20.48
N ASP A 533 -6.79 -21.69 -21.06
CA ASP A 533 -6.94 -23.08 -20.62
C ASP A 533 -6.21 -23.31 -19.29
N GLU A 534 -5.16 -22.53 -19.04
CA GLU A 534 -4.32 -22.64 -17.86
C GLU A 534 -4.93 -21.98 -16.61
N SER A 535 -4.39 -22.36 -15.45
CA SER A 535 -4.78 -21.78 -14.17
C SER A 535 -4.27 -20.34 -14.06
N VAL A 536 -5.02 -19.55 -13.28
CA VAL A 536 -4.52 -18.27 -12.80
C VAL A 536 -3.29 -18.55 -11.93
N TYR A 537 -2.14 -17.95 -12.23
CA TYR A 537 -0.89 -18.34 -11.56
C TYR A 537 -0.89 -18.02 -10.05
N MET A 538 -1.76 -17.10 -9.59
CA MET A 538 -2.02 -16.86 -8.16
C MET A 538 -2.30 -18.14 -7.39
N LEU A 539 -2.98 -19.11 -8.02
CA LEU A 539 -3.31 -20.41 -7.42
C LEU A 539 -2.05 -21.11 -6.89
N HIS A 540 -0.96 -21.03 -7.65
CA HIS A 540 0.31 -21.72 -7.36
C HIS A 540 1.33 -20.81 -6.68
N ARG A 541 1.08 -19.50 -6.59
CA ARG A 541 1.97 -18.57 -5.90
C ARG A 541 2.17 -19.01 -4.44
N PRO A 542 3.41 -19.10 -3.91
CA PRO A 542 3.64 -19.31 -2.48
C PRO A 542 3.20 -18.08 -1.67
N ASN A 543 3.09 -18.24 -0.35
CA ASN A 543 2.76 -17.15 0.57
C ASN A 543 1.52 -16.34 0.14
N SER A 544 0.48 -17.04 -0.33
CA SER A 544 -0.81 -16.47 -0.66
C SER A 544 -1.95 -17.02 0.19
N MET A 545 -2.95 -16.18 0.47
CA MET A 545 -4.20 -16.55 1.12
C MET A 545 -5.39 -15.88 0.42
N PHE A 546 -6.46 -16.63 0.23
CA PHE A 546 -7.65 -16.18 -0.47
C PHE A 546 -8.87 -16.30 0.44
N ILE A 547 -9.43 -15.18 0.87
CA ILE A 547 -10.67 -15.15 1.64
C ILE A 547 -11.83 -15.03 0.66
N VAL A 548 -12.68 -16.06 0.64
CA VAL A 548 -13.76 -16.20 -0.35
C VAL A 548 -15.10 -16.36 0.36
N GLY A 549 -16.13 -15.66 -0.12
CA GLY A 549 -17.46 -15.73 0.46
C GLY A 549 -18.34 -16.80 -0.19
N GLU A 550 -19.23 -17.39 0.61
CA GLU A 550 -20.23 -18.36 0.18
C GLU A 550 -21.55 -18.14 0.94
N GLY A 551 -22.65 -18.69 0.42
CA GLY A 551 -23.94 -18.76 1.12
C GLY A 551 -24.87 -17.58 0.83
N MET A 552 -24.45 -16.66 -0.03
CA MET A 552 -25.24 -15.51 -0.45
C MET A 552 -25.82 -15.74 -1.84
N ASP A 553 -27.03 -15.19 -2.10
CA ASP A 553 -27.62 -15.24 -3.44
C ASP A 553 -26.74 -14.49 -4.42
N THR A 554 -26.05 -15.24 -5.28
CA THR A 554 -25.01 -14.76 -6.18
C THR A 554 -25.37 -15.06 -7.61
N GLN A 555 -25.18 -14.08 -8.49
CA GLN A 555 -25.43 -14.26 -9.91
C GLN A 555 -24.31 -15.04 -10.58
N VAL A 556 -24.60 -16.29 -10.94
CA VAL A 556 -23.64 -17.19 -11.60
C VAL A 556 -23.88 -17.29 -13.11
N SER A 557 -25.05 -16.91 -13.60
CA SER A 557 -25.39 -16.99 -15.04
C SER A 557 -26.58 -16.08 -15.39
N GLY A 558 -27.16 -16.29 -16.57
CA GLY A 558 -28.39 -15.65 -17.01
C GLY A 558 -29.17 -16.43 -18.05
N TYR A 559 -30.32 -15.89 -18.44
CA TYR A 559 -31.14 -16.42 -19.52
C TYR A 559 -31.58 -15.34 -20.50
N TYR A 560 -31.49 -15.67 -21.79
CA TYR A 560 -31.87 -14.79 -22.88
C TYR A 560 -33.37 -14.85 -23.14
N THR A 561 -34.01 -13.68 -23.07
CA THR A 561 -35.40 -13.47 -23.48
C THR A 561 -35.42 -12.71 -24.81
N GLU A 562 -36.33 -13.06 -25.71
CA GLU A 562 -36.50 -12.36 -27.01
C GLU A 562 -36.79 -10.86 -26.80
N ASN A 563 -36.29 -10.02 -27.73
CA ASN A 563 -36.78 -8.64 -27.87
C ASN A 563 -36.73 -8.11 -29.32
N VAL A 564 -37.58 -7.11 -29.55
CA VAL A 564 -38.08 -6.57 -30.84
C VAL A 564 -37.02 -5.97 -31.78
N SER A 565 -35.75 -5.87 -31.34
CA SER A 565 -34.65 -5.20 -32.07
C SER A 565 -33.47 -6.11 -32.43
N GLY A 566 -33.59 -7.43 -32.31
CA GLY A 566 -32.53 -8.38 -32.68
C GLY A 566 -31.43 -8.61 -31.63
N LEU A 567 -31.54 -8.00 -30.45
CA LEU A 567 -30.67 -8.25 -29.29
C LEU A 567 -31.52 -8.76 -28.11
N SER A 568 -31.21 -9.97 -27.63
CA SER A 568 -31.91 -10.59 -26.50
C SER A 568 -31.52 -9.96 -25.16
N LYS A 569 -32.51 -9.65 -24.31
CA LYS A 569 -32.26 -9.21 -22.93
C LYS A 569 -31.84 -10.39 -22.07
N VAL A 570 -30.88 -10.17 -21.17
CA VAL A 570 -30.30 -11.22 -20.32
C VAL A 570 -30.80 -11.09 -18.89
N LYS A 571 -31.67 -11.99 -18.43
CA LYS A 571 -32.14 -11.97 -17.04
C LYS A 571 -31.24 -12.82 -16.15
N LYS A 572 -31.12 -12.47 -14.87
CA LYS A 572 -30.22 -13.13 -13.91
C LYS A 572 -30.67 -14.54 -13.53
N LEU A 573 -29.71 -15.45 -13.36
CA LEU A 573 -29.85 -16.71 -12.63
C LEU A 573 -28.91 -16.67 -11.43
N MET A 574 -29.48 -16.95 -10.25
CA MET A 574 -28.82 -16.81 -8.95
C MET A 574 -28.72 -18.17 -8.26
N THR A 575 -27.66 -18.39 -7.48
CA THR A 575 -27.49 -19.55 -6.58
C THR A 575 -26.84 -19.12 -5.27
N LYS A 576 -26.69 -20.02 -4.30
CA LYS A 576 -26.01 -19.72 -3.03
C LYS A 576 -24.48 -19.84 -3.11
N GLU A 577 -23.94 -20.12 -4.30
CA GLU A 577 -22.52 -20.44 -4.54
C GLU A 577 -21.70 -19.16 -4.75
N GLY A 578 -21.65 -18.30 -3.75
CA GLY A 578 -20.82 -17.09 -3.76
C GLY A 578 -21.15 -16.10 -2.64
N ASP A 579 -20.58 -14.90 -2.77
CA ASP A 579 -20.62 -13.83 -1.76
C ASP A 579 -21.68 -12.75 -2.01
N GLY A 580 -22.59 -12.99 -2.95
CA GLY A 580 -23.66 -12.08 -3.36
C GLY A 580 -23.29 -11.25 -4.58
N LEU A 581 -22.01 -11.19 -4.96
CA LEU A 581 -21.53 -10.53 -6.16
C LEU A 581 -20.65 -11.44 -7.01
N VAL A 582 -19.66 -12.06 -6.38
CA VAL A 582 -18.65 -12.90 -7.02
C VAL A 582 -18.99 -14.37 -6.76
N PRO A 583 -19.22 -15.15 -7.84
CA PRO A 583 -19.36 -16.59 -7.72
C PRO A 583 -18.15 -17.22 -7.05
N LEU A 584 -18.38 -18.19 -6.14
CA LEU A 584 -17.30 -18.88 -5.43
C LEU A 584 -16.31 -19.50 -6.41
N TYR A 585 -16.80 -20.13 -7.48
CA TYR A 585 -15.98 -20.71 -8.56
C TYR A 585 -15.04 -19.70 -9.24
N SER A 586 -15.46 -18.43 -9.34
CA SER A 586 -14.61 -17.36 -9.87
C SER A 586 -13.54 -16.95 -8.87
N ALA A 587 -13.92 -16.84 -7.59
CA ALA A 587 -12.99 -16.54 -6.50
C ALA A 587 -11.96 -17.65 -6.27
N THR A 588 -12.31 -18.90 -6.58
CA THR A 588 -11.44 -20.08 -6.54
C THR A 588 -10.76 -20.39 -7.88
N MET A 589 -10.69 -19.39 -8.78
CA MET A 589 -9.89 -19.43 -10.01
C MET A 589 -10.27 -20.56 -10.98
N GLY A 590 -11.57 -20.84 -11.07
CA GLY A 590 -12.12 -21.83 -11.99
C GLY A 590 -11.95 -23.27 -11.53
N MET A 591 -11.86 -23.50 -10.22
CA MET A 591 -11.77 -24.83 -9.61
C MET A 591 -12.74 -24.93 -8.44
N GLU A 592 -13.49 -26.03 -8.38
CA GLU A 592 -14.31 -26.33 -7.21
C GLU A 592 -13.43 -26.74 -6.02
N LEU A 593 -13.80 -26.31 -4.82
CA LEU A 593 -13.02 -26.61 -3.63
C LEU A 593 -12.91 -28.12 -3.35
N ASP A 594 -13.95 -28.88 -3.69
CA ASP A 594 -13.98 -30.34 -3.49
C ASP A 594 -13.10 -31.11 -4.47
N ASP A 595 -12.85 -30.54 -5.64
CA ASP A 595 -11.92 -31.09 -6.64
C ASP A 595 -10.48 -30.59 -6.45
N MET A 596 -10.27 -29.62 -5.55
CA MET A 596 -8.98 -28.96 -5.36
C MET A 596 -8.05 -29.81 -4.49
N PRO A 597 -6.78 -30.05 -4.92
CA PRO A 597 -5.77 -30.68 -4.08
C PRO A 597 -5.62 -29.98 -2.72
N GLU A 598 -5.40 -30.75 -1.66
CA GLU A 598 -5.37 -30.23 -0.27
C GLU A 598 -4.40 -29.05 -0.10
N GLU A 599 -3.23 -29.11 -0.72
CA GLU A 599 -2.23 -28.04 -0.71
C GLU A 599 -2.81 -26.71 -1.22
N LEU A 600 -3.52 -26.74 -2.35
CA LEU A 600 -4.16 -25.56 -2.93
C LEU A 600 -5.38 -25.14 -2.10
N ARG A 601 -6.22 -26.11 -1.71
CA ARG A 601 -7.44 -25.87 -0.92
C ARG A 601 -7.12 -25.17 0.40
N SER A 602 -5.97 -25.49 1.01
CA SER A 602 -5.54 -24.89 2.28
C SER A 602 -5.34 -23.36 2.23
N LYS A 603 -5.08 -22.80 1.03
CA LYS A 603 -4.93 -21.35 0.79
C LYS A 603 -6.26 -20.61 0.84
N PHE A 604 -7.38 -21.29 0.60
CA PHE A 604 -8.72 -20.70 0.56
C PHE A 604 -9.37 -20.74 1.95
N LYS A 605 -9.82 -19.58 2.42
CA LYS A 605 -10.59 -19.41 3.65
C LYS A 605 -12.02 -19.06 3.27
N VAL A 606 -12.86 -20.09 3.22
CA VAL A 606 -14.29 -19.94 2.89
C VAL A 606 -15.03 -19.38 4.10
N VAL A 607 -15.78 -18.32 3.89
CA VAL A 607 -16.55 -17.66 4.95
C VAL A 607 -17.99 -17.43 4.50
N ASN A 608 -18.93 -17.61 5.42
CA ASN A 608 -20.32 -17.25 5.16
C ASN A 608 -20.48 -15.74 5.38
N GLY A 609 -20.54 -14.98 4.28
CA GLY A 609 -20.59 -13.53 4.33
C GLY A 609 -20.79 -12.93 2.95
N ASN A 610 -21.34 -11.71 2.92
CA ASN A 610 -21.47 -10.96 1.68
C ASN A 610 -20.15 -10.26 1.30
N HIS A 611 -20.04 -9.84 0.04
CA HIS A 611 -18.84 -9.29 -0.57
C HIS A 611 -18.14 -8.17 0.24
N MET A 612 -18.91 -7.28 0.88
CA MET A 612 -18.33 -6.25 1.75
C MET A 612 -18.16 -6.71 3.20
N GLY A 613 -19.04 -7.60 3.66
CA GLY A 613 -19.04 -8.15 5.02
C GLY A 613 -17.77 -8.93 5.34
N ILE A 614 -17.15 -9.61 4.37
CA ILE A 614 -15.89 -10.33 4.58
C ILE A 614 -14.71 -9.42 4.99
N LEU A 615 -14.77 -8.11 4.68
CA LEU A 615 -13.77 -7.11 5.08
C LEU A 615 -13.99 -6.58 6.50
N MET A 616 -15.16 -6.84 7.08
CA MET A 616 -15.57 -6.36 8.40
C MET A 616 -15.70 -7.50 9.42
N ASP A 617 -15.67 -8.75 8.96
CA ASP A 617 -15.74 -9.93 9.81
C ASP A 617 -14.45 -10.09 10.63
N ALA A 618 -14.59 -10.17 11.95
CA ALA A 618 -13.46 -10.25 12.87
C ALA A 618 -12.59 -11.50 12.62
N LYS A 619 -13.18 -12.64 12.23
CA LYS A 619 -12.40 -13.86 11.95
C LYS A 619 -11.60 -13.70 10.67
N CYS A 620 -12.16 -13.08 9.64
CA CYS A 620 -11.43 -12.74 8.41
C CYS A 620 -10.22 -11.84 8.71
N LEU A 621 -10.43 -10.78 9.51
CA LEU A 621 -9.36 -9.86 9.90
C LEU A 621 -8.30 -10.54 10.76
N ASP A 622 -8.69 -11.40 11.69
CA ASP A 622 -7.75 -12.19 12.48
C ASP A 622 -6.93 -13.14 11.60
N MET A 623 -7.56 -13.89 10.68
CA MET A 623 -6.86 -14.77 9.73
C MET A 623 -5.84 -13.99 8.89
N MET A 624 -6.24 -12.81 8.39
CA MET A 624 -5.36 -11.90 7.65
C MET A 624 -4.13 -11.50 8.49
N CYS A 625 -4.34 -11.03 9.71
CA CYS A 625 -3.24 -10.62 10.59
C CYS A 625 -2.34 -11.81 10.98
N HIS A 626 -2.90 -12.98 11.25
CA HIS A 626 -2.14 -14.20 11.54
C HIS A 626 -1.26 -14.61 10.36
N PHE A 627 -1.81 -14.61 9.16
CA PHE A 627 -1.07 -14.93 7.94
C PHE A 627 0.08 -13.95 7.70
N LEU A 628 -0.16 -12.64 7.86
CA LEU A 628 0.88 -11.62 7.76
C LEU A 628 2.00 -11.79 8.81
N LEU A 629 1.70 -12.35 9.97
CA LEU A 629 2.68 -12.71 11.02
C LEU A 629 3.41 -14.04 10.74
N GLY A 630 3.06 -14.76 9.67
CA GLY A 630 3.62 -16.07 9.35
C GLY A 630 3.16 -17.18 10.30
N ARG A 631 1.94 -17.08 10.84
CA ARG A 631 1.37 -18.02 11.83
C ARG A 631 0.27 -18.89 11.27
#